data_AF-A0A7C5QQU0-F1
#
_entry.id   AF-A0A7C5QQU0-F1
#
_cell.length_a   1.000
_cell.length_b   1.000
_cell.length_c   1.000
_cell.angle_alpha   90.00
_cell.angle_beta   90.00
_cell.angle_gamma   90.00
#
_symmetry.space_group_name_H-M   'P 1'
#
loop_
_entity.id
_entity.type
_entity.pdbx_description
1 polymer ?
#
loop_
_entity_poly.entity_id
_entity_poly.type
_entity_poly.pdbx_seq_one_letter_code
_entity_poly.pdbx_strand_id
1 'polypeptide(L)'
;MTPTFHPLGIVLATIFVASMASLFYWMFRVPRVLPREVAAVRHSVAALQRILVPVSGKIASERAVELACRLGEAQKSEIVLAYVVEVPFTLSLDAPLPREEAKGQEALQVARIIVEQHGLPARTKIMPHRYASAGILRLAKEEMADAIVMGIGAGKPGLREGLGRTCQEVLQQALCEVIVDRAAVGG
;
A
#
# COMPACT_ATOMS: atom_id res chain seq x y z
N MET A 1 66.99 -32.30 -20.67
CA MET A 1 65.68 -33.00 -20.66
C MET A 1 64.61 -31.94 -20.90
N THR A 2 64.20 -31.76 -22.16
CA THR A 2 63.13 -30.83 -22.53
C THR A 2 61.79 -31.54 -22.35
N PRO A 3 60.86 -31.04 -21.52
CA PRO A 3 59.56 -31.68 -21.36
C PRO A 3 58.79 -31.61 -22.68
N THR A 4 58.45 -32.78 -23.23
CA THR A 4 57.59 -32.92 -24.40
C THR A 4 56.13 -32.75 -23.95
N PHE A 5 55.57 -31.57 -24.14
CA PHE A 5 54.18 -31.29 -23.83
C PHE A 5 53.26 -32.01 -24.85
N HIS A 6 52.42 -32.92 -24.36
CA HIS A 6 51.45 -33.63 -25.19
C HIS A 6 50.25 -32.72 -25.49
N PRO A 7 49.80 -32.56 -26.75
CA PRO A 7 48.77 -31.60 -27.13
C PRO A 7 47.43 -31.83 -26.39
N LEU A 8 47.10 -33.09 -26.10
CA LEU A 8 45.92 -33.44 -25.29
C LEU A 8 45.97 -32.86 -23.86
N GLY A 9 47.14 -32.81 -23.24
CA GLY A 9 47.28 -32.27 -21.88
C GLY A 9 47.00 -30.77 -21.83
N ILE A 10 47.38 -30.04 -22.88
CA ILE A 10 47.12 -28.61 -23.00
C ILE A 10 45.62 -28.34 -23.14
N VAL A 11 44.93 -29.12 -23.98
CA VAL A 11 43.48 -28.98 -24.18
C VAL A 11 42.70 -29.27 -22.89
N LEU A 12 43.10 -30.29 -22.14
CA LEU A 12 42.43 -30.62 -20.88
C LEU A 12 42.64 -29.55 -19.81
N ALA A 13 43.85 -28.97 -19.75
CA ALA A 13 44.17 -27.87 -18.85
C ALA A 13 43.40 -26.59 -19.18
N THR A 14 43.25 -26.23 -20.47
CA THR A 14 42.51 -25.02 -20.85
C THR A 14 41.02 -25.14 -20.54
N ILE A 15 40.41 -26.31 -20.76
CA ILE A 15 39.01 -26.58 -20.39
C ILE A 15 38.81 -26.46 -18.89
N PHE A 16 39.72 -27.05 -18.10
CA PHE A 16 39.66 -26.99 -16.64
C PHE A 16 39.75 -25.54 -16.13
N VAL A 17 40.71 -24.76 -16.65
CA VAL A 17 40.88 -23.36 -16.26
C VAL A 17 39.68 -22.50 -16.69
N ALA A 18 39.14 -22.70 -17.89
CA ALA A 18 37.97 -21.97 -18.36
C ALA A 18 36.71 -22.28 -17.53
N SER A 19 36.50 -23.56 -17.19
CA SER A 19 35.41 -24.00 -16.31
C SER A 19 35.55 -23.40 -14.91
N MET A 20 36.76 -23.46 -14.34
CA MET A 20 37.05 -22.87 -13.04
C MET A 20 36.83 -21.35 -13.05
N ALA A 21 37.31 -20.64 -14.08
CA ALA A 21 37.12 -19.21 -14.25
C ALA A 21 35.63 -18.83 -14.39
N SER A 22 34.84 -19.64 -15.10
CA SER A 22 33.40 -19.45 -15.24
C SER A 22 32.68 -19.57 -13.89
N LEU A 23 32.99 -20.62 -13.11
CA LEU A 23 32.45 -20.83 -11.76
C LEU A 23 32.85 -19.68 -10.82
N PHE A 24 34.12 -19.27 -10.85
CA PHE A 24 34.60 -18.15 -10.05
C PHE A 24 33.94 -16.84 -10.47
N TYR A 25 33.74 -16.59 -11.76
CA TYR A 25 33.08 -15.38 -12.25
C TYR A 25 31.59 -15.33 -11.90
N TRP A 26 30.91 -16.49 -11.92
CA TRP A 26 29.54 -16.63 -11.46
C TRP A 26 29.44 -16.43 -9.93
N MET A 27 30.40 -16.94 -9.17
CA MET A 27 30.46 -16.85 -7.71
C MET A 27 30.90 -15.46 -7.18
N PHE A 28 31.84 -14.79 -7.86
CA PHE A 28 32.31 -13.43 -7.54
C PHE A 28 31.40 -12.32 -8.04
N ARG A 29 30.28 -12.65 -8.67
CA ARG A 29 29.23 -11.69 -8.99
C ARG A 29 28.42 -11.39 -7.70
N VAL A 30 29.09 -10.77 -6.73
CA VAL A 30 28.53 -10.43 -5.43
C VAL A 30 27.30 -9.51 -5.63
N PRO A 31 26.10 -9.86 -5.13
CA PRO A 31 24.98 -8.93 -5.13
C PRO A 31 25.38 -7.68 -4.36
N ARG A 32 25.09 -6.50 -4.91
CA ARG A 32 25.51 -5.22 -4.31
C ARG A 32 25.05 -5.16 -2.85
N VAL A 33 26.00 -5.10 -1.91
CA VAL A 33 25.69 -4.85 -0.50
C VAL A 33 25.08 -3.45 -0.38
N LEU A 34 23.77 -3.37 -0.13
CA LEU A 34 23.12 -2.08 0.08
C LEU A 34 23.66 -1.48 1.38
N PRO A 35 24.01 -0.19 1.41
CA PRO A 35 24.38 0.49 2.65
C PRO A 35 23.29 0.27 3.71
N ARG A 36 23.68 0.05 4.98
CA ARG A 36 22.73 -0.23 6.06
C ARG A 36 21.63 0.82 6.18
N GLU A 37 21.95 2.07 5.86
CA GLU A 37 21.01 3.20 5.77
C GLU A 37 19.92 2.96 4.72
N VAL A 38 20.29 2.46 3.53
CA VAL A 38 19.35 2.14 2.43
C VAL A 38 18.51 0.92 2.78
N ALA A 39 19.06 -0.06 3.51
CA ALA A 39 18.30 -1.20 4.00
C ALA A 39 17.26 -0.77 5.05
N ALA A 40 17.64 0.06 6.03
CA ALA A 40 16.73 0.54 7.08
C ALA A 40 15.55 1.36 6.53
N VAL A 41 15.81 2.25 5.55
CA VAL A 41 14.75 3.01 4.86
C VAL A 41 13.83 2.08 4.04
N ARG A 42 14.37 1.03 3.43
CA ARG A 42 13.53 0.01 2.76
C ARG A 42 12.65 -0.74 3.74
N HIS A 43 13.15 -1.02 4.94
CA HIS A 43 12.39 -1.76 5.95
C HIS A 43 11.22 -0.95 6.54
N SER A 44 11.32 0.38 6.66
CA SER A 44 10.19 1.18 7.17
C SER A 44 9.00 1.19 6.21
N VAL A 45 9.25 1.26 4.89
CA VAL A 45 8.19 1.24 3.86
C VAL A 45 7.71 -0.19 3.56
N ALA A 46 8.57 -1.20 3.67
CA ALA A 46 8.22 -2.61 3.49
C ALA A 46 7.46 -3.23 4.68
N ALA A 47 7.15 -2.44 5.72
CA ALA A 47 6.48 -2.89 6.94
C ALA A 47 4.98 -2.60 6.98
N LEU A 48 4.36 -2.10 5.90
CA LEU A 48 2.92 -1.86 5.84
C LEU A 48 2.12 -3.18 5.82
N GLN A 49 2.00 -3.89 6.93
CA GLN A 49 1.26 -5.14 7.00
C GLN A 49 -0.25 -4.91 6.94
N ARG A 50 -0.72 -3.77 7.45
CA ARG A 50 -2.13 -3.39 7.43
C ARG A 50 -2.31 -1.96 6.94
N ILE A 51 -3.09 -1.82 5.87
CA ILE A 51 -3.37 -0.54 5.22
C ILE A 51 -4.85 -0.23 5.39
N LEU A 52 -5.17 0.88 6.06
CA LEU A 52 -6.54 1.37 6.18
C LEU A 52 -6.87 2.27 4.99
N VAL A 53 -8.00 2.02 4.34
CA VAL A 53 -8.48 2.85 3.22
C VAL A 53 -9.90 3.32 3.51
N PRO A 54 -10.11 4.61 3.84
CA PRO A 54 -11.43 5.19 3.94
C PRO A 54 -12.12 5.26 2.57
N VAL A 55 -13.30 4.66 2.46
CA VAL A 55 -14.09 4.62 1.23
C VAL A 55 -15.31 5.51 1.32
N SER A 56 -15.70 6.11 0.19
CA SER A 56 -16.82 7.05 0.11
C SER A 56 -17.84 6.73 -0.99
N GLY A 57 -17.62 5.64 -1.75
CA GLY A 57 -18.42 5.31 -2.95
C GLY A 57 -18.15 6.26 -4.12
N LYS A 58 -17.00 6.94 -4.12
CA LYS A 58 -16.56 7.83 -5.20
C LYS A 58 -15.29 7.28 -5.83
N ILE A 59 -15.09 7.62 -7.10
CA ILE A 59 -13.90 7.27 -7.89
C ILE A 59 -12.59 7.62 -7.15
N ALA A 60 -12.55 8.76 -6.46
CA ALA A 60 -11.36 9.15 -5.71
C ALA A 60 -10.96 8.13 -4.64
N SER A 61 -11.93 7.61 -3.86
CA SER A 61 -11.64 6.55 -2.88
C SER A 61 -11.32 5.20 -3.52
N GLU A 62 -11.94 4.86 -4.66
CA GLU A 62 -11.62 3.62 -5.38
C GLU A 62 -10.18 3.63 -5.92
N ARG A 63 -9.71 4.77 -6.43
CA ARG A 63 -8.30 4.94 -6.81
C ARG A 63 -7.35 4.81 -5.62
N ALA A 64 -7.77 5.26 -4.44
CA ALA A 64 -7.00 5.08 -3.22
C ALA A 64 -6.90 3.60 -2.81
N VAL A 65 -7.96 2.81 -3.02
CA VAL A 65 -7.94 1.36 -2.84
C VAL A 65 -6.95 0.71 -3.80
N GLU A 66 -7.00 1.07 -5.09
CA GLU A 66 -6.05 0.60 -6.10
C GLU A 66 -4.60 0.93 -5.71
N LEU A 67 -4.33 2.16 -5.25
CA LEU A 67 -3.01 2.55 -4.78
C LEU A 67 -2.58 1.73 -3.55
N ALA A 68 -3.48 1.52 -2.59
CA ALA A 68 -3.21 0.72 -1.40
C ALA A 68 -2.85 -0.73 -1.75
N CYS A 69 -3.55 -1.33 -2.72
CA CYS A 69 -3.23 -2.66 -3.23
C CYS A 69 -1.81 -2.72 -3.79
N ARG A 70 -1.45 -1.76 -4.66
CA ARG A 70 -0.12 -1.69 -5.27
C ARG A 70 1.00 -1.47 -4.24
N LEU A 71 0.72 -0.72 -3.18
CA LEU A 71 1.65 -0.54 -2.07
C LEU A 71 1.82 -1.82 -1.23
N GLY A 72 0.72 -2.55 -1.01
CA GLY A 72 0.71 -3.77 -0.18
C GLY A 72 1.09 -5.06 -0.89
N GLU A 73 1.23 -5.05 -2.22
CA GLU A 73 1.41 -6.25 -3.04
C GLU A 73 2.65 -7.08 -2.63
N ALA A 74 3.77 -6.40 -2.38
CA ALA A 74 5.05 -7.05 -2.08
C ALA A 74 5.05 -7.86 -0.78
N GLN A 75 4.30 -7.40 0.24
CA GLN A 75 4.23 -8.03 1.56
C GLN A 75 2.88 -8.71 1.85
N LYS A 76 1.99 -8.78 0.85
CA LYS A 76 0.64 -9.33 0.97
C LYS A 76 -0.15 -8.70 2.11
N SER A 77 -0.13 -7.38 2.16
CA SER A 77 -0.79 -6.58 3.20
C SER A 77 -2.29 -6.84 3.27
N GLU A 78 -2.82 -6.83 4.49
CA GLU A 78 -4.25 -6.78 4.73
C GLU A 78 -4.77 -5.36 4.46
N ILE A 79 -5.74 -5.24 3.56
CA ILE A 79 -6.40 -3.97 3.25
C ILE A 79 -7.69 -3.89 4.07
N VAL A 80 -7.74 -2.92 4.98
CA VAL A 80 -8.94 -2.62 5.78
C VAL A 80 -9.69 -1.47 5.12
N LEU A 81 -10.82 -1.81 4.51
CA LEU A 81 -11.73 -0.87 3.87
C LEU A 81 -12.69 -0.31 4.92
N ALA A 82 -12.73 1.00 5.07
CA ALA A 82 -13.50 1.66 6.14
C ALA A 82 -14.52 2.64 5.57
N TYR A 83 -15.78 2.49 5.94
CA TYR A 83 -16.82 3.48 5.68
C TYR A 83 -17.27 4.11 6.99
N VAL A 84 -17.20 5.44 7.09
CA VAL A 84 -17.68 6.17 8.27
C VAL A 84 -19.09 6.68 8.01
N VAL A 85 -20.05 6.21 8.82
CA VAL A 85 -21.42 6.72 8.81
C VAL A 85 -21.47 7.95 9.70
N GLU A 86 -21.66 9.12 9.10
CA GLU A 86 -21.75 10.37 9.87
C GLU A 86 -23.12 10.49 10.57
N VAL A 87 -23.11 10.41 11.90
CA VAL A 87 -24.31 10.42 12.74
C VAL A 87 -24.62 11.85 13.21
N PRO A 88 -25.81 12.40 12.90
CA PRO A 88 -26.23 13.72 13.36
C PRO A 88 -26.21 13.87 14.89
N PHE A 89 -25.99 15.10 15.36
CA PHE A 89 -26.05 15.44 16.80
C PHE A 89 -27.43 15.26 17.43
N THR A 90 -28.48 15.24 16.62
CA THR A 90 -29.86 14.99 17.06
C THR A 90 -30.15 13.52 17.37
N LEU A 91 -29.23 12.61 17.03
CA LEU A 91 -29.36 11.17 17.25
C LEU A 91 -28.25 10.66 18.20
N SER A 92 -28.54 9.52 18.85
CA SER A 92 -27.51 8.74 19.53
C SER A 92 -26.51 8.19 18.52
N LEU A 93 -25.25 8.00 18.91
CA LEU A 93 -24.22 7.42 18.04
C LEU A 93 -24.57 6.00 17.57
N ASP A 94 -25.31 5.25 18.38
CA ASP A 94 -25.76 3.89 18.08
C ASP A 94 -27.15 3.85 17.43
N ALA A 95 -27.71 5.00 17.05
CA ALA A 95 -28.98 5.04 16.34
C ALA A 95 -28.83 4.35 14.97
N PRO A 96 -29.74 3.45 14.57
CA PRO A 96 -29.65 2.80 13.27
C PRO A 96 -29.86 3.83 12.14
N LEU A 97 -28.99 3.80 11.12
CA LEU A 97 -29.15 4.61 9.90
C LEU A 97 -29.15 3.72 8.65
N PRO A 98 -30.24 2.96 8.39
CA PRO A 98 -30.25 1.91 7.37
C PRO A 98 -29.90 2.40 5.96
N ARG A 99 -30.27 3.64 5.62
CA ARG A 99 -29.94 4.23 4.30
C ARG A 99 -28.46 4.52 4.14
N GLU A 100 -27.81 5.07 5.16
CA GLU A 100 -26.38 5.38 5.11
C GLU A 100 -25.53 4.13 5.27
N GLU A 101 -25.98 3.18 6.09
CA GLU A 101 -25.37 1.85 6.20
C GLU A 101 -25.44 1.10 4.86
N ALA A 102 -26.58 1.10 4.16
CA ALA A 102 -26.72 0.47 2.85
C ALA A 102 -25.77 1.09 1.80
N LYS A 103 -25.65 2.42 1.75
CA LYS A 103 -24.67 3.10 0.89
C LYS A 103 -23.24 2.71 1.24
N GLY A 104 -22.94 2.63 2.53
CA GLY A 104 -21.64 2.20 3.02
C GLY A 104 -21.32 0.77 2.61
N GLN A 105 -22.27 -0.14 2.72
CA GLN A 105 -22.14 -1.52 2.26
C GLN A 105 -21.88 -1.58 0.76
N GLU A 106 -22.62 -0.85 -0.07
CA GLU A 106 -22.40 -0.80 -1.52
C GLU A 106 -20.98 -0.31 -1.86
N ALA A 107 -20.54 0.80 -1.26
CA ALA A 107 -19.19 1.33 -1.46
C ALA A 107 -18.10 0.34 -1.02
N LEU A 108 -18.30 -0.34 0.11
CA LEU A 108 -17.37 -1.35 0.62
C LEU A 108 -17.31 -2.58 -0.28
N GLN A 109 -18.43 -3.01 -0.87
CA GLN A 109 -18.46 -4.14 -1.79
C GLN A 109 -17.65 -3.85 -3.06
N VAL A 110 -17.85 -2.69 -3.68
CA VAL A 110 -17.07 -2.27 -4.86
C VAL A 110 -15.58 -2.22 -4.54
N ALA A 111 -15.20 -1.58 -3.43
CA ALA A 111 -13.81 -1.50 -3.00
C ALA A 111 -13.20 -2.88 -2.70
N ARG A 112 -13.98 -3.79 -2.10
CA ARG A 112 -13.54 -5.15 -1.79
C ARG A 112 -13.20 -5.94 -3.05
N ILE A 113 -14.02 -5.82 -4.10
CA ILE A 113 -13.77 -6.47 -5.40
C ILE A 113 -12.41 -6.03 -5.96
N ILE A 114 -12.06 -4.74 -5.84
CA ILE A 114 -10.75 -4.24 -6.28
C ILE A 114 -9.63 -4.95 -5.51
N VAL A 115 -9.70 -5.03 -4.17
CA VAL A 115 -8.68 -5.71 -3.36
C VAL A 115 -8.55 -7.19 -3.72
N GLU A 116 -9.68 -7.88 -3.92
CA GLU A 116 -9.72 -9.30 -4.28
C GLU A 116 -9.09 -9.56 -5.67
N GLN A 117 -9.23 -8.63 -6.62
CA GLN A 117 -8.57 -8.72 -7.94
C GLN A 117 -7.03 -8.68 -7.84
N HIS A 118 -6.49 -8.03 -6.81
CA HIS A 118 -5.05 -8.03 -6.50
C HIS A 118 -4.61 -9.26 -5.69
N GLY A 119 -5.54 -10.14 -5.31
CA GLY A 119 -5.26 -11.33 -4.50
C GLY A 119 -4.76 -11.00 -3.09
N LEU A 120 -5.23 -9.89 -2.50
CA LEU A 120 -4.87 -9.43 -1.16
C LEU A 120 -5.99 -9.71 -0.15
N PRO A 121 -5.68 -9.89 1.15
CA PRO A 121 -6.71 -9.99 2.19
C PRO A 121 -7.49 -8.68 2.32
N ALA A 122 -8.82 -8.76 2.26
CA ALA A 122 -9.72 -7.62 2.41
C ALA A 122 -10.58 -7.77 3.68
N ARG A 123 -10.61 -6.73 4.52
CA ARG A 123 -11.59 -6.60 5.62
C ARG A 123 -12.39 -5.32 5.45
N THR A 124 -13.69 -5.38 5.74
CA THR A 124 -14.57 -4.22 5.67
C THR A 124 -15.02 -3.80 7.07
N LYS A 125 -15.11 -2.49 7.30
CA LYS A 125 -15.55 -1.89 8.56
C LYS A 125 -16.50 -0.75 8.30
N ILE A 126 -17.65 -0.77 8.98
CA ILE A 126 -18.54 0.38 9.11
C ILE A 126 -18.33 0.97 10.51
N MET A 127 -18.06 2.26 10.57
CA MET A 127 -17.83 2.98 11.83
C MET A 127 -18.81 4.15 11.94
N PRO A 128 -19.81 4.08 12.82
CA PRO A 128 -20.63 5.24 13.16
C PRO A 128 -19.78 6.29 13.88
N HIS A 129 -19.79 7.53 13.42
CA HIS A 129 -19.08 8.63 14.07
C HIS A 129 -19.71 9.98 13.75
N ARG A 130 -19.41 11.04 14.51
CA ARG A 130 -19.93 12.40 14.21
C ARG A 130 -19.17 13.11 13.09
N TYR A 131 -17.92 12.71 12.91
CA TYR A 131 -16.99 13.27 11.93
C TYR A 131 -16.22 12.12 11.30
N ALA A 132 -16.15 12.10 9.97
CA ALA A 132 -15.43 11.10 9.20
C ALA A 132 -13.97 10.95 9.66
N SER A 133 -13.27 12.07 9.85
CA SER A 133 -11.86 12.11 10.25
C SER A 133 -11.61 11.37 11.56
N ALA A 134 -12.38 11.68 12.60
CA ALA A 134 -12.26 11.05 13.90
C ALA A 134 -12.66 9.56 13.86
N GLY A 135 -13.65 9.18 13.04
CA GLY A 135 -13.98 7.76 12.82
C GLY A 135 -12.84 6.99 12.15
N ILE A 136 -12.19 7.60 11.14
CA ILE A 136 -11.01 7.04 10.45
C ILE A 136 -9.85 6.88 11.42
N LEU A 137 -9.51 7.92 12.19
CA LEU A 137 -8.41 7.89 13.16
C LEU A 137 -8.64 6.85 14.26
N ARG A 138 -9.88 6.73 14.74
CA ARG A 138 -10.28 5.70 15.69
C ARG A 138 -10.07 4.30 15.12
N LEU A 139 -10.55 4.05 13.90
CA LEU A 139 -10.36 2.77 13.23
C LEU A 139 -8.88 2.46 12.97
N ALA A 140 -8.09 3.45 12.55
CA ALA A 140 -6.65 3.27 12.33
C ALA A 140 -5.95 2.81 13.61
N LYS A 141 -6.33 3.37 14.76
CA LYS A 141 -5.83 2.94 16.06
C LYS A 141 -6.33 1.55 16.47
N GLU A 142 -7.62 1.28 16.33
CA GLU A 142 -8.24 -0.01 16.71
C GLU A 142 -7.68 -1.18 15.89
N GLU A 143 -7.46 -0.96 14.60
CA GLU A 143 -6.92 -1.97 13.70
C GLU A 143 -5.39 -2.00 13.70
N MET A 144 -4.71 -1.07 14.42
CA MET A 144 -3.26 -0.92 14.39
C MET A 144 -2.76 -0.82 12.94
N ALA A 145 -3.33 0.12 12.18
CA ALA A 145 -2.97 0.35 10.79
C ALA A 145 -1.58 0.98 10.69
N ASP A 146 -0.74 0.45 9.81
CA ASP A 146 0.61 0.98 9.55
C ASP A 146 0.55 2.21 8.65
N ALA A 147 -0.44 2.26 7.76
CA ALA A 147 -0.74 3.41 6.92
C ALA A 147 -2.25 3.62 6.71
N ILE A 148 -2.61 4.88 6.46
CA ILE A 148 -3.91 5.30 5.94
C ILE A 148 -3.71 5.81 4.52
N VAL A 149 -4.38 5.20 3.53
CA VAL A 149 -4.37 5.67 2.14
C VAL A 149 -5.70 6.35 1.85
N MET A 150 -5.67 7.64 1.48
CA MET A 150 -6.87 8.43 1.21
C MET A 150 -6.85 8.99 -0.20
N GLY A 151 -7.98 8.90 -0.88
CA GLY A 151 -8.20 9.57 -2.15
C GLY A 151 -8.75 10.97 -1.94
N ILE A 152 -8.16 11.97 -2.61
CA ILE A 152 -8.74 13.30 -2.73
C ILE A 152 -9.25 13.51 -4.16
N GLY A 153 -10.54 13.78 -4.27
CA GLY A 153 -11.16 14.10 -5.56
C GLY A 153 -10.76 15.50 -6.04
N ALA A 154 -10.89 15.73 -7.34
CA ALA A 154 -10.95 17.08 -7.87
C ALA A 154 -12.16 17.78 -7.23
N GLY A 155 -11.96 18.97 -6.68
CA GLY A 155 -13.05 19.77 -6.11
C GLY A 155 -14.14 20.05 -7.15
N LYS A 156 -15.27 20.64 -6.73
CA LYS A 156 -16.22 21.20 -7.69
C LYS A 156 -15.48 22.21 -8.59
N PRO A 157 -15.75 22.25 -9.92
CA PRO A 157 -15.17 23.25 -10.80
C PRO A 157 -15.35 24.66 -10.23
N GLY A 158 -14.26 25.42 -10.09
CA GLY A 158 -14.28 26.81 -9.61
C GLY A 158 -14.06 27.02 -8.11
N LEU A 159 -13.99 25.98 -7.28
CA LEU A 159 -13.55 26.09 -5.89
C LEU A 159 -12.05 25.74 -5.81
N ARG A 160 -11.25 26.52 -5.04
CA ARG A 160 -9.82 26.23 -4.84
C ARG A 160 -9.64 24.76 -4.45
N GLU A 161 -9.00 24.00 -5.34
CA GLU A 161 -8.68 22.59 -5.13
C GLU A 161 -7.71 22.46 -3.95
N GLY A 162 -8.20 21.95 -2.84
CA GLY A 162 -7.41 21.74 -1.63
C GLY A 162 -7.66 20.35 -1.06
N LEU A 163 -6.82 19.97 -0.10
CA LEU A 163 -7.08 18.84 0.78
C LEU A 163 -8.44 19.09 1.46
N GLY A 164 -9.41 18.19 1.26
CA GLY A 164 -10.69 18.28 1.97
C GLY A 164 -10.48 18.24 3.48
N ARG A 165 -11.41 18.82 4.25
CA ARG A 165 -11.30 18.93 5.72
C ARG A 165 -10.95 17.60 6.39
N THR A 166 -11.62 16.52 6.01
CA THR A 166 -11.36 15.17 6.53
C THR A 166 -9.90 14.74 6.33
N CYS A 167 -9.34 14.99 5.14
CA CYS A 167 -7.97 14.62 4.82
C CYS A 167 -6.97 15.46 5.63
N GLN A 168 -7.22 16.76 5.78
CA GLN A 168 -6.40 17.65 6.61
C GLN A 168 -6.39 17.22 8.08
N GLU A 169 -7.55 16.91 8.65
CA GLU A 169 -7.67 16.47 10.04
C GLU A 169 -6.96 15.13 10.27
N VAL A 170 -7.08 14.17 9.34
CA VAL A 170 -6.36 12.90 9.41
C VAL A 170 -4.85 13.11 9.31
N LEU A 171 -4.37 13.92 8.36
CA LEU A 171 -2.94 14.24 8.21
C LEU A 171 -2.34 14.88 9.47
N GLN A 172 -3.12 15.68 10.20
CA GLN A 172 -2.66 16.36 11.41
C GLN A 172 -2.62 15.47 12.65
N GLN A 173 -3.45 14.43 12.70
CA GLN A 173 -3.71 13.67 13.95
C GLN A 173 -3.36 12.18 13.87
N ALA A 174 -3.15 11.64 12.67
CA ALA A 174 -2.79 10.24 12.51
C ALA A 174 -1.44 9.93 13.17
N LEU A 175 -1.38 8.80 13.85
CA LEU A 175 -0.15 8.29 14.49
C LEU A 175 0.63 7.34 13.57
N CYS A 176 0.03 6.95 12.45
CA CYS A 176 0.62 6.11 11.42
C CYS A 176 0.86 6.90 10.14
N GLU A 177 1.49 6.27 9.14
CA GLU A 177 1.75 6.94 7.86
C GLU A 177 0.45 7.32 7.16
N VAL A 178 0.44 8.47 6.48
CA VAL A 178 -0.72 8.91 5.70
C VAL A 178 -0.29 9.18 4.27
N ILE A 179 -0.91 8.49 3.34
CA ILE A 179 -0.65 8.59 1.91
C ILE A 179 -1.88 9.17 1.24
N VAL A 180 -1.70 10.23 0.47
CA VAL A 180 -2.80 10.93 -0.21
C VAL A 180 -2.69 10.73 -1.72
N ASP A 181 -3.65 10.02 -2.30
CA ASP A 181 -3.81 9.92 -3.74
C ASP A 181 -4.61 11.11 -4.27
N ARG A 182 -3.93 12.01 -4.99
CA ARG A 182 -4.57 13.08 -5.75
C ARG A 182 -4.61 12.68 -7.21
N ALA A 183 -5.81 12.50 -7.74
CA ALA A 183 -5.97 12.35 -9.19
C ALA A 183 -5.44 13.60 -9.90
N ALA A 184 -4.60 13.40 -10.91
CA ALA A 184 -4.21 14.48 -11.81
C ALA A 184 -5.49 14.98 -12.52
N VAL A 185 -5.71 16.30 -12.49
CA VAL A 185 -6.74 16.92 -13.32
C VAL A 185 -6.28 16.74 -14.76
N GLY A 186 -6.97 15.89 -15.52
CA GLY A 186 -6.72 15.76 -16.95
C GLY A 186 -6.96 17.11 -17.62
N GLY A 187 -5.98 17.56 -18.43
CA GLY A 187 -6.18 18.61 -19.42
C GLY A 187 -6.98 18.11 -20.61
#